data_AF-A0A1H1CXT2-F1
#
_entry.id   AF-A0A1H1CXT2-F1
#
_cell.length_a   1.000
_cell.length_b   1.000
_cell.length_c   1.000
_cell.angle_alpha   90.00
_cell.angle_beta   90.00
_cell.angle_gamma   90.00
#
_symmetry.space_group_name_H-M   'P 1'
#
loop_
_entity.id
_entity.type
_entity.pdbx_description
1 polymer ?
#
loop_
_entity_poly.entity_id
_entity_poly.type
_entity_poly.pdbx_seq_one_letter_code
_entity_poly.pdbx_strand_id
1 'polypeptide(L)'
;MLTRLSGLGPARSARPGPDGLAPVDRVRPLLQHLADAAADAEGRARRPVPVLGAHAVGDQLAVLARDLLATDPPPGALADLADRLVALRRAL
;
A
#
# COMPACT_ATOMS: atom_id res chain seq x y z
N MET A 1 -9.36 -0.99 -9.64
CA MET A 1 -10.09 -1.37 -8.41
C MET A 1 -9.49 -0.75 -7.12
N LEU A 2 -8.80 0.40 -7.20
CA LEU A 2 -8.25 1.15 -6.03
C LEU A 2 -9.06 2.44 -5.72
N THR A 3 -10.29 2.54 -6.24
CA THR A 3 -11.08 3.77 -6.33
C THR A 3 -11.51 4.38 -4.98
N ARG A 4 -11.49 3.62 -3.87
CA ARG A 4 -12.01 4.13 -2.59
C ARG A 4 -11.08 5.15 -1.91
N LEU A 5 -9.76 4.94 -1.88
CA LEU A 5 -8.83 5.91 -1.28
C LEU A 5 -8.80 7.22 -2.07
N SER A 6 -8.78 7.13 -3.39
CA SER A 6 -8.87 8.30 -4.28
C SER A 6 -10.24 8.99 -4.17
N GLY A 7 -11.31 8.22 -3.91
CA GLY A 7 -12.68 8.73 -3.78
C GLY A 7 -12.99 9.41 -2.44
N LEU A 8 -12.22 9.16 -1.38
CA LEU A 8 -12.42 9.79 -0.07
C LEU A 8 -11.94 11.25 -0.02
N GLY A 9 -11.02 11.63 -0.91
CA GLY A 9 -10.33 12.91 -0.87
C GLY A 9 -9.33 13.01 0.29
N PRO A 10 -8.26 13.83 0.16
CA PRO A 10 -7.12 13.84 1.09
C PRO A 10 -7.50 14.16 2.54
N ALA A 11 -8.51 15.01 2.75
CA ALA A 11 -8.95 15.40 4.09
C ALA A 11 -9.65 14.28 4.86
N ARG A 12 -10.43 13.41 4.19
CA ARG A 12 -11.08 12.27 4.87
C ARG A 12 -10.09 11.13 5.10
N SER A 13 -9.17 10.92 4.15
CA SER A 13 -8.14 9.88 4.27
C SER A 13 -7.17 10.13 5.44
N ALA A 14 -6.96 11.38 5.82
CA ALA A 14 -6.14 11.77 6.96
C ALA A 14 -6.90 11.84 8.30
N ARG A 15 -8.24 11.72 8.29
CA ARG A 15 -9.04 11.86 9.51
C ARG A 15 -9.07 10.52 10.28
N PRO A 16 -8.69 10.50 11.57
CA PRO A 16 -8.83 9.31 12.41
C PRO A 16 -10.27 8.82 12.54
N GLY A 17 -10.44 7.50 12.53
CA GLY A 17 -11.69 6.83 12.85
C GLY A 17 -11.89 6.65 14.37
N PRO A 18 -12.96 5.94 14.78
CA PRO A 18 -13.27 5.66 16.18
C PRO A 18 -12.18 4.89 16.94
N ASP A 19 -11.34 4.15 16.20
CA ASP A 19 -10.18 3.41 16.71
C ASP A 19 -8.89 4.24 16.75
N GLY A 20 -8.96 5.54 16.43
CA GLY A 20 -7.83 6.46 16.43
C GLY A 20 -6.93 6.36 15.19
N LEU A 21 -7.21 5.47 14.25
CA LEU A 21 -6.41 5.30 13.03
C LEU A 21 -7.06 6.02 11.84
N ALA A 22 -6.28 6.81 11.11
CA ALA A 22 -6.73 7.36 9.84
C ALA A 22 -6.65 6.29 8.73
N PRO A 23 -7.47 6.39 7.67
CA PRO A 23 -7.33 5.55 6.49
C PRO A 23 -5.89 5.42 5.97
N VAL A 24 -5.13 6.53 5.94
CA VAL A 24 -3.73 6.50 5.51
C VAL A 24 -2.83 5.62 6.40
N ASP A 25 -3.10 5.56 7.71
CA ASP A 25 -2.29 4.77 8.63
C ASP A 25 -2.48 3.27 8.40
N ARG A 26 -3.67 2.86 7.94
CA ARG A 26 -3.96 1.48 7.54
C ARG A 26 -3.26 1.09 6.23
N VAL A 27 -2.97 2.04 5.35
CA VAL A 27 -2.33 1.80 4.05
C VAL A 27 -0.81 1.69 4.17
N ARG A 28 -0.18 2.45 5.08
CA ARG A 28 1.28 2.51 5.22
C ARG A 28 1.97 1.15 5.37
N PRO A 29 1.47 0.19 6.17
CA PRO A 29 2.06 -1.14 6.25
C PRO A 29 2.05 -1.90 4.90
N LEU A 30 1.00 -1.71 4.10
CA LEU A 30 0.91 -2.33 2.77
C LEU A 30 1.93 -1.72 1.80
N LEU A 31 2.17 -0.41 1.87
CA LEU A 31 3.21 0.25 1.06
C LEU A 31 4.59 -0.33 1.37
N GLN A 32 4.94 -0.46 2.66
CA GLN A 32 6.21 -1.06 3.05
C GLN A 32 6.33 -2.50 2.56
N HIS A 33 5.27 -3.30 2.72
CA HIS A 33 5.26 -4.68 2.27
C HIS A 33 5.50 -4.83 0.76
N LEU A 34 4.88 -4.00 -0.07
CA LEU A 34 5.11 -3.98 -1.51
C LEU A 34 6.58 -3.63 -1.86
N ALA A 35 7.15 -2.63 -1.19
CA ALA A 35 8.53 -2.23 -1.41
C ALA A 35 9.52 -3.32 -0.98
N ASP A 36 9.25 -3.99 0.14
CA ASP A 36 10.07 -5.10 0.63
C ASP A 36 10.02 -6.30 -0.32
N ALA A 37 8.83 -6.67 -0.81
CA ALA A 37 8.66 -7.76 -1.76
C ALA A 37 9.40 -7.48 -3.09
N ALA A 38 9.34 -6.24 -3.59
CA ALA A 38 10.08 -5.84 -4.78
C ALA A 38 11.60 -5.86 -4.55
N ALA A 39 12.06 -5.38 -3.38
CA ALA A 39 13.47 -5.44 -3.02
C ALA A 39 13.98 -6.89 -2.93
N ASP A 40 13.21 -7.79 -2.32
CA ASP A 40 13.55 -9.21 -2.21
C ASP A 40 13.63 -9.88 -3.59
N ALA A 41 12.65 -9.63 -4.46
CA ALA A 41 12.63 -10.17 -5.81
C ALA A 41 13.83 -9.71 -6.66
N GLU A 42 14.31 -8.48 -6.43
CA GLU A 42 15.46 -7.92 -7.13
C GLU A 42 16.81 -8.17 -6.42
N GLY A 43 16.82 -8.91 -5.29
CA GLY A 43 18.03 -9.14 -4.50
C GLY A 43 18.65 -7.87 -3.90
N ARG A 44 17.82 -6.83 -3.68
CA ARG A 44 18.21 -5.54 -3.13
C ARG A 44 17.94 -5.48 -1.62
N ALA A 45 18.71 -4.65 -0.91
CA ALA A 45 18.43 -4.38 0.50
C ALA A 45 17.09 -3.65 0.66
N ARG A 46 16.25 -4.13 1.58
CA ARG A 46 14.99 -3.48 1.98
C ARG A 46 15.25 -2.09 2.54
N ARG A 47 14.36 -1.15 2.25
CA ARG A 47 14.47 0.25 2.69
C ARG A 47 13.12 0.77 3.18
N PRO A 48 13.10 1.64 4.20
CA PRO A 48 11.86 2.24 4.65
C PRO A 48 11.24 3.10 3.55
N VAL A 49 9.94 2.91 3.31
CA VAL A 49 9.15 3.71 2.38
C VAL A 49 8.95 5.10 2.97
N PRO A 50 9.28 6.19 2.24
CA PRO A 50 9.06 7.54 2.71
C PRO A 50 7.59 7.81 3.05
N VAL A 51 7.36 8.47 4.19
CA VAL A 51 6.03 8.88 4.65
C VAL A 51 5.61 10.12 3.87
N LEU A 52 4.81 9.94 2.82
CA LEU A 52 4.23 11.05 2.07
C LEU A 52 2.91 11.56 2.68
N GLY A 53 2.51 12.76 2.26
CA GLY A 53 1.24 13.36 2.62
C GLY A 53 0.04 12.56 2.08
N ALA A 54 -1.11 12.68 2.72
CA ALA A 54 -2.30 11.86 2.43
C ALA A 54 -2.76 11.90 0.96
N HIS A 55 -2.50 13.00 0.24
CA HIS A 55 -2.81 13.13 -1.17
C HIS A 55 -2.01 12.18 -2.07
N ALA A 56 -0.80 11.78 -1.67
CA ALA A 56 0.11 10.97 -2.48
C ALA A 56 0.04 9.47 -2.17
N VAL A 57 -0.69 9.06 -1.12
CA VAL A 57 -0.74 7.66 -0.66
C VAL A 57 -1.33 6.73 -1.72
N GLY A 58 -2.34 7.20 -2.47
CA GLY A 58 -2.92 6.43 -3.57
C GLY A 58 -1.94 6.19 -4.72
N ASP A 59 -1.20 7.23 -5.11
CA ASP A 59 -0.18 7.15 -6.16
C ASP A 59 0.99 6.27 -5.72
N GLN A 60 1.42 6.40 -4.47
CA GLN A 60 2.48 5.59 -3.88
C GLN A 60 2.10 4.10 -3.89
N LEU A 61 0.85 3.75 -3.59
CA LEU A 61 0.35 2.39 -3.69
C LEU A 61 0.40 1.86 -5.12
N ALA A 62 -0.03 2.68 -6.10
CA ALA A 62 -0.04 2.29 -7.51
C ALA A 62 1.38 2.10 -8.07
N VAL A 63 2.32 2.97 -7.70
CA VAL A 63 3.73 2.87 -8.09
C VAL A 63 4.36 1.60 -7.52
N LEU A 64 4.25 1.37 -6.21
CA LEU A 64 4.87 0.21 -5.58
C LEU A 64 4.28 -1.13 -6.06
N ALA A 65 2.97 -1.16 -6.33
CA ALA A 65 2.34 -2.34 -6.94
C ALA A 65 2.86 -2.59 -8.36
N ARG A 66 3.09 -1.54 -9.15
CA ARG A 66 3.70 -1.66 -10.48
C ARG A 66 5.14 -2.13 -10.40
N ASP A 67 5.92 -1.58 -9.48
CA ASP A 67 7.33 -1.94 -9.30
C ASP A 67 7.44 -3.43 -8.96
N LEU A 68 6.64 -3.93 -8.01
CA LEU A 68 6.58 -5.36 -7.71
C LEU A 68 6.20 -6.21 -8.93
N LEU A 69 5.20 -5.81 -9.72
CA LEU A 69 4.82 -6.57 -10.92
C LEU A 69 5.93 -6.60 -11.98
N ALA A 70 6.80 -5.58 -12.01
CA ALA A 70 7.94 -5.53 -12.93
C ALA A 70 9.07 -6.49 -12.53
N THR A 71 9.08 -7.00 -11.30
CA THR A 71 10.11 -7.95 -10.83
C THR A 71 9.82 -9.41 -11.16
N ASP A 72 8.74 -9.69 -11.90
CA ASP A 72 8.20 -11.05 -12.11
C ASP A 72 8.09 -11.86 -10.79
N PRO A 73 7.28 -11.37 -9.84
CA PRO A 73 7.26 -11.89 -8.48
C PRO A 73 6.66 -13.31 -8.46
N PRO A 74 7.11 -14.18 -7.54
CA PRO A 74 6.58 -15.53 -7.44
C PRO A 74 5.07 -15.50 -7.12
N PRO A 75 4.28 -16.50 -7.57
CA PRO A 75 2.84 -16.54 -7.36
C PRO A 75 2.41 -16.37 -5.89
N GLY A 76 3.22 -16.86 -4.94
CA GLY A 76 2.96 -16.70 -3.50
C GLY A 76 2.99 -15.24 -3.03
N ALA A 77 3.85 -14.39 -3.61
CA ALA A 77 3.90 -12.96 -3.28
C ALA A 77 2.67 -12.22 -3.81
N LEU A 78 2.17 -12.60 -5.00
CA LEU A 78 0.94 -12.02 -5.55
C LEU A 78 -0.31 -12.43 -4.75
N ALA A 79 -0.36 -13.68 -4.26
CA ALA A 79 -1.44 -14.14 -3.40
C ALA A 79 -1.46 -13.39 -2.05
N ASP A 80 -0.32 -13.26 -1.36
CA ASP A 80 -0.23 -12.49 -0.10
C ASP A 80 -0.64 -11.02 -0.31
N LEU A 81 -0.21 -10.41 -1.42
CA LEU A 81 -0.63 -9.06 -1.78
C LEU A 81 -2.15 -8.95 -1.98
N ALA A 82 -2.76 -9.90 -2.69
CA ALA A 82 -4.20 -9.92 -2.92
C ALA A 82 -4.97 -10.00 -1.60
N ASP A 83 -4.55 -10.88 -0.68
CA ASP A 83 -5.17 -11.04 0.64
C ASP A 83 -5.06 -9.75 1.47
N ARG A 84 -3.88 -9.10 1.46
CA ARG A 84 -3.68 -7.81 2.15
C ARG A 84 -4.53 -6.69 1.55
N LEU A 85 -4.69 -6.64 0.23
CA LEU A 85 -5.54 -5.66 -0.44
C LEU A 85 -7.02 -5.86 -0.09
N VAL A 86 -7.48 -7.12 -0.01
CA VAL A 86 -8.84 -7.44 0.44
C VAL A 86 -9.03 -7.05 1.90
N ALA A 87 -8.08 -7.36 2.78
CA ALA A 87 -8.11 -6.98 4.19
C ALA A 87 -8.15 -5.45 4.35
N LEU A 88 -7.28 -4.72 3.65
CA LEU A 88 -7.28 -3.26 3.63
C LEU A 88 -8.62 -2.71 3.15
N ARG A 89 -9.17 -3.23 2.05
CA ARG A 89 -10.47 -2.80 1.54
C ARG A 89 -11.61 -2.99 2.55
N ARG A 90 -11.56 -4.04 3.37
CA ARG A 90 -12.56 -4.30 4.42
C ARG A 90 -12.39 -3.37 5.63
N ALA A 91 -11.18 -2.88 5.87
CA ALA A 91 -10.85 -1.97 6.96
C ALA A 91 -11.03 -0.49 6.62
N LEU A 92 -11.34 -0.17 5.35
CA LEU A 92 -11.62 1.18 4.83
C LEU A 92 -13.11 1.38 4.56
#